data_AF-A0A4R2GI26-F1
#
_entry.id   AF-A0A4R2GI26-F1
#
_cell.length_a   1.000
_cell.length_b   1.000
_cell.length_c   1.000
_cell.angle_alpha   90.00
_cell.angle_beta   90.00
_cell.angle_gamma   90.00
#
_symmetry.space_group_name_H-M   'P 1'
#
loop_
_entity.id
_entity.type
_entity.pdbx_description
1 polymer ?
#
loop_
_entity_poly.entity_id
_entity_poly.type
_entity_poly.pdbx_seq_one_letter_code
_entity_poly.pdbx_strand_id
1 'polypeptide(L)'
;MKKTKFFTIFAAAIIIFSACSKDSSDKFEDLSKYKFADESADKGKAALENSGQQLMTHMTNMQSLAAMDVMESMMHYLESGSIFTDEFDLFLNNFTSPVQDLTTGENLPILKSTDYDNPGEAFRANAGIYTWNNSLEDWEKVGTSNKIELRFPSVPEGLTNDATAIFDYKGKAARTMPGEELPELLSFSLLQNSNQLISYKLTASYNSDDMPTNVKSDVTIENYTFSAGIKYGSKDISVEYSLKENSNTIIELKLNAKGDFDPDNILMGYYDDDPSEFIDNANVSLQIADIKILGQANVKRIADAHDRIYKDEELPGFDDLAAATQMAKVYNDNAKLIVVYADSNIKFAETEFYVAEDTWWGEHYVDLQLIFADDSRGDFEAYFNSAFEEIIEEILRILEELGIDFDDWDDWNDDDWDDWDW
;
A
#
# COMPACT_ATOMS: atom_id res chain seq x y z
N MET A 1 -10.45 -13.71 -21.76
CA MET A 1 -10.25 -14.15 -20.36
C MET A 1 -10.22 -12.89 -19.50
N LYS A 2 -11.06 -12.78 -18.45
CA LYS A 2 -11.10 -11.64 -17.49
C LYS A 2 -11.69 -12.06 -16.12
N LYS A 3 -11.45 -13.31 -15.70
CA LYS A 3 -12.01 -13.91 -14.46
C LYS A 3 -11.04 -14.91 -13.79
N THR A 4 -9.74 -14.73 -14.04
CA THR A 4 -8.67 -15.65 -13.58
C THR A 4 -7.36 -14.90 -13.32
N LYS A 5 -7.39 -13.55 -13.28
CA LYS A 5 -6.24 -12.72 -12.89
C LYS A 5 -6.31 -12.34 -11.40
N PHE A 6 -7.49 -12.06 -10.84
CA PHE A 6 -7.61 -11.55 -9.46
C PHE A 6 -7.63 -12.60 -8.34
N PHE A 7 -8.01 -13.86 -8.61
CA PHE A 7 -7.65 -14.98 -7.72
C PHE A 7 -6.13 -14.94 -7.51
N THR A 8 -5.37 -14.85 -8.61
CA THR A 8 -3.91 -14.72 -8.58
C THR A 8 -3.39 -13.45 -7.91
N ILE A 9 -4.19 -12.38 -7.69
CA ILE A 9 -3.75 -11.14 -7.03
C ILE A 9 -4.07 -11.14 -5.53
N PHE A 10 -5.30 -11.49 -5.12
CA PHE A 10 -5.58 -11.65 -3.69
C PHE A 10 -4.90 -12.90 -3.13
N ALA A 11 -4.80 -13.96 -3.93
CA ALA A 11 -3.91 -15.07 -3.61
C ALA A 11 -2.44 -14.70 -3.79
N ALA A 12 -1.97 -13.78 -4.66
CA ALA A 12 -0.57 -13.31 -4.59
C ALA A 12 -0.27 -12.58 -3.28
N ALA A 13 -1.17 -11.70 -2.81
CA ALA A 13 -1.05 -11.07 -1.49
C ALA A 13 -1.03 -12.09 -0.32
N ILE A 14 -1.41 -13.36 -0.59
CA ILE A 14 -1.27 -14.49 0.33
C ILE A 14 -0.07 -15.39 -0.03
N ILE A 15 0.28 -15.60 -1.30
CA ILE A 15 1.25 -16.60 -1.84
C ILE A 15 2.67 -16.02 -1.89
N ILE A 16 2.83 -14.76 -2.33
CA ILE A 16 4.08 -13.98 -2.15
C ILE A 16 4.48 -13.95 -0.65
N PHE A 17 3.52 -14.18 0.25
CA PHE A 17 3.70 -14.14 1.71
C PHE A 17 3.32 -15.42 2.48
N SER A 18 3.26 -16.64 1.87
CA SER A 18 2.94 -17.90 2.59
C SER A 18 3.90 -19.09 2.40
N ALA A 19 4.99 -19.04 3.17
CA ALA A 19 6.13 -19.97 3.26
C ALA A 19 6.37 -20.56 4.73
N CYS A 20 7.58 -20.48 5.32
CA CYS A 20 8.13 -20.77 6.70
C CYS A 20 7.83 -21.97 7.61
N SER A 21 8.95 -22.30 8.24
CA SER A 21 9.16 -22.48 9.66
C SER A 21 10.62 -22.06 9.95
N LYS A 22 10.92 -21.30 11.01
CA LYS A 22 11.04 -21.70 12.45
C LYS A 22 12.41 -22.33 12.77
N ASP A 23 13.02 -22.05 13.93
CA ASP A 23 12.49 -21.41 15.15
C ASP A 23 13.26 -20.14 15.56
N SER A 24 12.53 -19.09 15.97
CA SER A 24 13.04 -18.14 16.95
C SER A 24 11.96 -17.79 17.99
N SER A 25 12.29 -17.97 19.27
CA SER A 25 11.37 -17.70 20.37
C SER A 25 11.36 -16.23 20.73
N ASP A 26 10.35 -15.48 20.27
CA ASP A 26 9.40 -14.92 21.24
C ASP A 26 8.07 -14.46 20.62
N LYS A 27 7.01 -14.97 21.27
CA LYS A 27 5.57 -14.67 21.24
C LYS A 27 5.02 -13.84 20.07
N PHE A 28 4.52 -14.55 19.07
CA PHE A 28 3.43 -14.11 18.21
C PHE A 28 2.08 -14.09 18.97
N GLU A 29 1.06 -13.42 18.42
CA GLU A 29 -0.28 -13.38 19.01
C GLU A 29 -1.04 -14.69 18.74
N ASP A 30 -1.09 -15.59 19.71
CA ASP A 30 -1.72 -16.92 19.58
C ASP A 30 -3.18 -16.84 19.09
N LEU A 31 -3.41 -17.09 17.79
CA LEU A 31 -4.75 -17.09 17.18
C LEU A 31 -5.65 -18.24 17.67
N SER A 32 -5.14 -19.21 18.44
CA SER A 32 -5.99 -20.23 19.08
C SER A 32 -6.77 -19.71 20.29
N LYS A 33 -6.38 -18.55 20.86
CA LYS A 33 -7.10 -17.91 21.98
C LYS A 33 -8.50 -17.41 21.58
N TYR A 34 -8.73 -17.19 20.29
CA TYR A 34 -9.97 -16.61 19.76
C TYR A 34 -11.08 -17.67 19.68
N LYS A 35 -12.11 -17.48 20.52
CA LYS A 35 -13.31 -18.31 20.52
C LYS A 35 -14.33 -17.77 19.52
N PHE A 36 -15.09 -18.68 18.92
CA PHE A 36 -16.30 -18.32 18.18
C PHE A 36 -17.29 -17.57 19.08
N ALA A 37 -18.08 -16.69 18.48
CA ALA A 37 -19.24 -16.06 19.10
C ALA A 37 -20.28 -17.12 19.54
N ASP A 38 -21.06 -16.80 20.57
CA ASP A 38 -22.30 -17.52 20.90
C ASP A 38 -23.47 -17.11 19.94
N GLU A 39 -23.16 -16.52 18.79
CA GLU A 39 -24.10 -15.93 17.82
C GLU A 39 -24.18 -16.76 16.53
N SER A 40 -25.25 -16.60 15.73
CA SER A 40 -25.43 -17.40 14.51
C SER A 40 -24.48 -16.99 13.38
N ALA A 41 -24.12 -17.96 12.54
CA ALA A 41 -23.31 -17.76 11.33
C ALA A 41 -23.90 -16.69 10.40
N ASP A 42 -25.22 -16.58 10.32
CA ASP A 42 -25.93 -15.54 9.55
C ASP A 42 -25.50 -14.12 9.93
N LYS A 43 -25.22 -13.87 11.22
CA LYS A 43 -24.77 -12.55 11.68
C LYS A 43 -23.33 -12.27 11.22
N GLY A 44 -22.47 -13.29 11.20
CA GLY A 44 -21.11 -13.19 10.64
C GLY A 44 -21.13 -12.90 9.14
N LYS A 45 -21.96 -13.61 8.39
CA LYS A 45 -22.14 -13.41 6.94
C LYS A 45 -22.67 -12.01 6.62
N ALA A 46 -23.71 -11.56 7.34
CA ALA A 46 -24.23 -10.20 7.22
C ALA A 46 -23.19 -9.12 7.59
N ALA A 47 -22.25 -9.39 8.49
CA ALA A 47 -21.17 -8.45 8.82
C ALA A 47 -20.14 -8.30 7.68
N LEU A 48 -19.87 -9.36 6.92
CA LEU A 48 -19.07 -9.29 5.69
C LEU A 48 -19.76 -8.38 4.66
N GLU A 49 -21.03 -8.69 4.34
CA GLU A 49 -21.85 -7.94 3.37
C GLU A 49 -22.01 -6.45 3.74
N ASN A 50 -22.26 -6.15 5.02
CA ASN A 50 -22.41 -4.77 5.50
C ASN A 50 -21.09 -3.98 5.49
N SER A 51 -19.94 -4.64 5.61
CA SER A 51 -18.63 -3.95 5.65
C SER A 51 -18.24 -3.41 4.27
N GLY A 52 -18.52 -4.16 3.19
CA GLY A 52 -18.37 -3.66 1.83
C GLY A 52 -19.29 -2.47 1.51
N GLN A 53 -20.55 -2.52 1.97
CA GLN A 53 -21.50 -1.40 1.80
C GLN A 53 -21.07 -0.14 2.56
N GLN A 54 -20.52 -0.28 3.76
CA GLN A 54 -19.95 0.84 4.52
C GLN A 54 -18.73 1.43 3.80
N LEU A 55 -17.82 0.58 3.31
CA LEU A 55 -16.63 1.03 2.58
C LEU A 55 -17.00 1.83 1.31
N MET A 56 -17.92 1.32 0.49
CA MET A 56 -18.43 2.07 -0.69
C MET A 56 -19.09 3.40 -0.31
N THR A 57 -19.75 3.48 0.86
CA THR A 57 -20.32 4.73 1.36
C THR A 57 -19.23 5.74 1.72
N HIS A 58 -18.13 5.32 2.35
CA HIS A 58 -17.00 6.22 2.63
C HIS A 58 -16.30 6.69 1.35
N MET A 59 -16.08 5.81 0.36
CA MET A 59 -15.51 6.18 -0.95
C MET A 59 -16.37 7.25 -1.65
N THR A 60 -17.69 7.02 -1.72
CA THR A 60 -18.65 7.96 -2.33
C THR A 60 -18.64 9.32 -1.62
N ASN A 61 -18.49 9.34 -0.28
CA ASN A 61 -18.42 10.57 0.49
C ASN A 61 -17.12 11.37 0.22
N MET A 62 -15.97 10.68 0.08
CA MET A 62 -14.67 11.32 -0.18
C MET A 62 -14.65 12.12 -1.50
N GLN A 63 -15.33 11.62 -2.54
CA GLN A 63 -15.51 12.31 -3.83
C GLN A 63 -16.34 13.62 -3.73
N SER A 64 -16.93 13.94 -2.57
CA SER A 64 -17.80 15.11 -2.35
C SER A 64 -17.25 16.16 -1.37
N LEU A 65 -15.97 16.07 -1.02
CA LEU A 65 -15.28 16.99 -0.11
C LEU A 65 -14.95 18.32 -0.80
N ALA A 66 -15.06 19.44 -0.07
CA ALA A 66 -14.72 20.76 -0.60
C ALA A 66 -13.21 20.91 -0.89
N ALA A 67 -12.38 20.05 -0.30
CA ALA A 67 -11.00 19.84 -0.67
C ALA A 67 -10.80 19.53 -2.18
N MET A 68 -11.75 18.83 -2.82
CA MET A 68 -11.67 18.46 -4.24
C MET A 68 -11.82 19.69 -5.15
N ASP A 69 -12.85 20.51 -4.95
CA ASP A 69 -13.08 21.76 -5.68
C ASP A 69 -11.83 22.68 -5.68
N VAL A 70 -11.16 22.76 -4.52
CA VAL A 70 -9.97 23.61 -4.34
C VAL A 70 -8.70 22.96 -4.90
N MET A 71 -8.65 21.63 -5.05
CA MET A 71 -7.57 20.95 -5.80
C MET A 71 -7.74 21.10 -7.32
N GLU A 72 -8.94 20.94 -7.86
CA GLU A 72 -9.24 21.24 -9.28
C GLU A 72 -8.82 22.69 -9.60
N SER A 73 -9.22 23.62 -8.73
CA SER A 73 -8.80 25.02 -8.84
C SER A 73 -7.29 25.22 -8.67
N MET A 74 -6.59 24.39 -7.90
CA MET A 74 -5.14 24.47 -7.78
C MET A 74 -4.49 24.08 -9.11
N MET A 75 -4.83 22.89 -9.63
CA MET A 75 -4.28 22.35 -10.89
C MET A 75 -4.46 23.32 -12.05
N HIS A 76 -5.66 23.90 -12.21
CA HIS A 76 -5.94 24.95 -13.19
C HIS A 76 -4.96 26.14 -13.14
N TYR A 77 -4.56 26.58 -11.94
CA TYR A 77 -3.57 27.66 -11.76
C TYR A 77 -2.11 27.19 -11.79
N LEU A 78 -1.85 25.90 -11.65
CA LEU A 78 -0.53 25.33 -11.95
C LEU A 78 -0.35 25.29 -13.48
N GLU A 79 -1.22 24.57 -14.20
CA GLU A 79 -1.17 24.37 -15.66
C GLU A 79 -1.13 25.65 -16.51
N SER A 80 -1.67 26.77 -16.00
CA SER A 80 -1.74 28.04 -16.73
C SER A 80 -0.59 29.02 -16.44
N GLY A 81 0.25 28.77 -15.42
CA GLY A 81 1.29 29.70 -14.97
C GLY A 81 2.70 29.47 -15.52
N SER A 82 3.62 30.41 -15.31
CA SER A 82 5.03 30.32 -15.75
C SER A 82 6.07 30.04 -14.66
N ILE A 83 5.64 29.79 -13.41
CA ILE A 83 6.56 29.35 -12.33
C ILE A 83 7.07 27.92 -12.53
N PHE A 84 6.49 27.18 -13.46
CA PHE A 84 6.93 25.90 -14.01
C PHE A 84 8.11 26.17 -14.94
N THR A 85 9.22 26.58 -14.33
CA THR A 85 10.54 26.45 -14.91
C THR A 85 11.01 25.01 -14.75
N ASP A 86 11.98 24.58 -15.55
CA ASP A 86 12.63 23.28 -15.43
C ASP A 86 13.00 22.96 -13.96
N GLU A 87 13.45 23.96 -13.20
CA GLU A 87 13.85 23.87 -11.78
C GLU A 87 12.68 23.66 -10.79
N PHE A 88 11.45 24.03 -11.16
CA PHE A 88 10.24 23.84 -10.35
C PHE A 88 9.48 22.56 -10.75
N ASP A 89 9.48 22.21 -12.03
CA ASP A 89 8.99 20.91 -12.51
C ASP A 89 9.84 19.76 -11.94
N LEU A 90 11.17 19.89 -12.01
CA LEU A 90 12.09 18.97 -11.32
C LEU A 90 11.85 18.95 -9.82
N PHE A 91 11.51 20.08 -9.18
CA PHE A 91 11.15 20.07 -7.76
C PHE A 91 9.87 19.27 -7.49
N LEU A 92 8.81 19.43 -8.29
CA LEU A 92 7.55 18.70 -8.08
C LEU A 92 7.70 17.20 -8.34
N ASN A 93 8.39 16.81 -9.41
CA ASN A 93 8.68 15.41 -9.72
C ASN A 93 9.60 14.77 -8.65
N ASN A 94 10.61 15.51 -8.17
CA ASN A 94 11.47 15.08 -7.06
C ASN A 94 10.81 15.28 -5.67
N PHE A 95 9.56 15.77 -5.62
CA PHE A 95 8.72 15.81 -4.41
C PHE A 95 7.80 14.58 -4.35
N THR A 96 7.46 13.96 -5.49
CA THR A 96 6.66 12.71 -5.54
C THR A 96 7.53 11.45 -5.53
N SER A 97 8.58 11.36 -6.37
CA SER A 97 9.43 10.14 -6.47
C SER A 97 9.96 9.63 -5.12
N PRO A 98 10.58 10.45 -4.25
CA PRO A 98 11.06 9.98 -2.95
C PRO A 98 9.95 9.55 -1.99
N VAL A 99 8.68 9.82 -2.31
CA VAL A 99 7.51 9.32 -1.55
C VAL A 99 7.16 7.92 -2.02
N GLN A 100 7.10 7.69 -3.34
CA GLN A 100 6.90 6.38 -3.96
C GLN A 100 8.00 5.42 -3.48
N ASP A 101 9.27 5.75 -3.71
CA ASP A 101 10.45 4.95 -3.32
C ASP A 101 10.47 4.55 -1.83
N LEU A 102 10.08 5.47 -0.95
CA LEU A 102 10.09 5.26 0.50
C LEU A 102 8.81 4.59 1.04
N THR A 103 7.77 4.42 0.22
CA THR A 103 6.48 3.83 0.67
C THR A 103 6.04 2.56 -0.06
N THR A 104 6.45 2.31 -1.31
CA THR A 104 6.30 0.97 -1.92
C THR A 104 7.36 0.01 -1.35
N GLY A 105 8.59 0.50 -1.23
CA GLY A 105 9.73 -0.22 -0.66
C GLY A 105 10.50 -1.09 -1.65
N GLU A 106 10.10 -1.16 -2.92
CA GLU A 106 10.83 -1.86 -3.99
C GLU A 106 12.25 -1.33 -4.10
N ASN A 107 12.41 0.00 -4.03
CA ASN A 107 13.71 0.66 -4.08
C ASN A 107 14.48 0.68 -2.73
N LEU A 108 14.12 -0.14 -1.72
CA LEU A 108 14.87 -0.18 -0.45
C LEU A 108 16.39 -0.43 -0.60
N PRO A 109 16.87 -1.32 -1.49
CA PRO A 109 18.30 -1.44 -1.81
C PRO A 109 18.79 -0.30 -2.73
N ILE A 110 17.92 0.19 -3.62
CA ILE A 110 18.21 1.13 -4.70
C ILE A 110 18.34 2.59 -4.22
N LEU A 111 17.82 2.92 -3.03
CA LEU A 111 18.06 4.16 -2.28
C LEU A 111 19.56 4.41 -1.93
N LYS A 112 20.45 3.47 -2.24
CA LYS A 112 21.93 3.63 -2.18
C LYS A 112 22.56 3.99 -3.54
N SER A 113 21.78 3.98 -4.64
CA SER A 113 22.28 3.99 -6.02
C SER A 113 21.56 4.92 -6.98
N THR A 114 20.40 5.48 -6.62
CA THR A 114 19.76 6.57 -7.37
C THR A 114 20.49 7.89 -7.14
N ASP A 115 21.02 8.47 -8.22
CA ASP A 115 21.43 9.88 -8.27
C ASP A 115 20.16 10.77 -8.19
N TYR A 116 19.63 11.00 -6.98
CA TYR A 116 18.56 11.96 -6.76
C TYR A 116 19.08 13.38 -7.02
N ASP A 117 18.54 14.07 -8.02
CA ASP A 117 18.78 15.51 -8.24
C ASP A 117 18.37 16.30 -6.99
N ASN A 118 19.36 16.71 -6.20
CA ASN A 118 19.27 17.13 -4.79
C ASN A 118 18.01 17.96 -4.48
N PRO A 119 16.92 17.35 -3.94
CA PRO A 119 15.63 18.00 -3.85
C PRO A 119 15.64 19.16 -2.84
N GLY A 120 16.60 19.14 -1.91
CA GLY A 120 16.87 20.26 -1.01
C GLY A 120 17.36 21.50 -1.75
N GLU A 121 18.19 21.39 -2.78
CA GLU A 121 18.66 22.54 -3.56
C GLU A 121 17.54 23.14 -4.41
N ALA A 122 16.79 22.31 -5.16
CA ALA A 122 15.66 22.75 -5.96
C ALA A 122 14.56 23.44 -5.11
N PHE A 123 14.23 22.89 -3.94
CA PHE A 123 13.31 23.52 -2.98
C PHE A 123 13.85 24.87 -2.47
N ARG A 124 15.14 24.95 -2.12
CA ARG A 124 15.76 26.18 -1.59
C ARG A 124 15.88 27.30 -2.63
N ALA A 125 16.07 26.95 -3.91
CA ALA A 125 16.03 27.92 -5.00
C ALA A 125 14.62 28.53 -5.18
N ASN A 126 13.59 27.69 -5.10
CA ASN A 126 12.20 28.09 -5.32
C ASN A 126 11.52 28.71 -4.09
N ALA A 127 12.00 28.47 -2.86
CA ALA A 127 11.42 29.01 -1.63
C ALA A 127 11.05 30.51 -1.70
N GLY A 128 9.83 30.85 -1.25
CA GLY A 128 9.22 32.15 -1.45
C GLY A 128 7.71 32.18 -1.29
N ILE A 129 7.14 33.37 -1.44
CA ILE A 129 5.70 33.62 -1.45
C ILE A 129 5.31 34.08 -2.84
N TYR A 130 4.43 33.31 -3.47
CA TYR A 130 3.91 33.53 -4.81
C TYR A 130 2.41 33.84 -4.73
N THR A 131 1.91 34.61 -5.68
CA THR A 131 0.50 35.02 -5.71
C THR A 131 0.04 35.15 -7.16
N TRP A 132 -0.99 34.38 -7.52
CA TRP A 132 -1.59 34.42 -8.85
C TRP A 132 -2.07 35.84 -9.20
N ASN A 133 -1.69 36.35 -10.37
CA ASN A 133 -1.99 37.68 -10.84
C ASN A 133 -2.93 37.60 -12.06
N ASN A 134 -4.24 37.71 -11.80
CA ASN A 134 -5.33 37.72 -12.79
C ASN A 134 -5.25 38.84 -13.87
N SER A 135 -4.25 39.73 -13.84
CA SER A 135 -3.99 40.71 -14.92
C SER A 135 -2.78 40.34 -15.79
N LEU A 136 -2.02 39.32 -15.40
CA LEU A 136 -0.92 38.72 -16.17
C LEU A 136 -1.25 37.31 -16.65
N GLU A 137 -2.27 36.66 -16.06
CA GLU A 137 -2.55 35.22 -16.22
C GLU A 137 -1.32 34.39 -15.82
N ASP A 138 -0.66 34.81 -14.72
CA ASP A 138 0.63 34.26 -14.26
C ASP A 138 0.88 34.55 -12.77
N TRP A 139 1.89 33.91 -12.17
CA TRP A 139 2.26 34.02 -10.75
C TRP A 139 3.31 35.10 -10.47
N GLU A 140 3.07 35.94 -9.46
CA GLU A 140 4.01 36.97 -9.01
C GLU A 140 4.69 36.56 -7.68
N LYS A 141 6.03 36.54 -7.64
CA LYS A 141 6.82 36.27 -6.40
C LYS A 141 6.85 37.50 -5.50
N VAL A 142 5.82 37.66 -4.68
CA VAL A 142 5.57 38.83 -3.81
C VAL A 142 6.34 38.85 -2.49
N GLY A 143 7.04 37.77 -2.12
CA GLY A 143 7.79 37.72 -0.86
C GLY A 143 8.78 36.56 -0.71
N THR A 144 9.53 36.60 0.39
CA THR A 144 10.48 35.55 0.79
C THR A 144 9.90 34.71 1.93
N SER A 145 10.03 33.40 1.84
CA SER A 145 9.72 32.44 2.92
C SER A 145 10.79 31.35 2.90
N ASN A 146 10.89 30.57 3.98
CA ASN A 146 11.68 29.32 3.99
C ASN A 146 10.88 28.14 3.41
N LYS A 147 9.63 28.41 3.01
CA LYS A 147 8.68 27.50 2.37
C LYS A 147 8.36 27.98 0.96
N ILE A 148 7.68 27.16 0.18
CA ILE A 148 7.02 27.60 -1.05
C ILE A 148 5.54 27.82 -0.69
N GLU A 149 5.07 29.07 -0.74
CA GLU A 149 3.69 29.47 -0.47
C GLU A 149 3.03 29.95 -1.78
N LEU A 150 2.12 29.17 -2.34
CA LEU A 150 1.36 29.51 -3.55
C LEU A 150 -0.03 30.03 -3.15
N ARG A 151 -0.34 31.30 -3.41
CA ARG A 151 -1.64 31.91 -3.10
C ARG A 151 -2.48 32.14 -4.36
N PHE A 152 -3.61 31.45 -4.46
CA PHE A 152 -4.46 31.41 -5.65
C PHE A 152 -5.95 31.52 -5.29
N PRO A 153 -6.84 31.85 -6.23
CA PRO A 153 -8.27 31.79 -6.03
C PRO A 153 -8.76 30.35 -5.80
N SER A 154 -9.68 30.12 -4.88
CA SER A 154 -10.16 28.75 -4.58
C SER A 154 -11.18 28.18 -5.58
N VAL A 155 -11.41 28.85 -6.70
CA VAL A 155 -12.24 28.39 -7.83
C VAL A 155 -11.60 28.87 -9.14
N PRO A 156 -11.70 28.11 -10.26
CA PRO A 156 -11.24 28.57 -11.57
C PRO A 156 -11.88 29.91 -11.97
N GLU A 157 -11.15 30.73 -12.73
CA GLU A 157 -11.53 32.11 -13.09
C GLU A 157 -11.80 33.06 -11.89
N GLY A 158 -11.38 32.68 -10.68
CA GLY A 158 -11.61 33.42 -9.44
C GLY A 158 -10.80 34.73 -9.34
N LEU A 159 -11.42 35.80 -8.83
CA LEU A 159 -10.79 37.14 -8.76
C LEU A 159 -10.16 37.50 -7.41
N THR A 160 -10.06 36.55 -6.46
CA THR A 160 -9.54 36.81 -5.12
C THR A 160 -8.78 35.58 -4.63
N ASN A 161 -7.53 35.76 -4.22
CA ASN A 161 -6.65 34.65 -3.84
C ASN A 161 -6.90 34.27 -2.37
N ASP A 162 -7.93 33.46 -2.15
CA ASP A 162 -8.36 32.99 -0.83
C ASP A 162 -7.95 31.54 -0.50
N ALA A 163 -7.40 30.81 -1.47
CA ALA A 163 -6.67 29.57 -1.24
C ALA A 163 -5.16 29.81 -1.03
N THR A 164 -4.50 28.88 -0.35
CA THR A 164 -3.03 28.85 -0.23
C THR A 164 -2.54 27.41 -0.12
N ALA A 165 -1.66 27.01 -1.03
CA ALA A 165 -0.85 25.79 -0.92
C ALA A 165 0.51 26.14 -0.29
N ILE A 166 1.01 25.28 0.60
CA ILE A 166 2.26 25.49 1.34
C ILE A 166 3.09 24.20 1.31
N PHE A 167 4.29 24.26 0.73
CA PHE A 167 5.25 23.15 0.69
C PHE A 167 6.42 23.41 1.66
N ASP A 168 6.87 22.38 2.37
CA ASP A 168 7.97 22.43 3.35
C ASP A 168 8.84 21.17 3.22
N TYR A 169 10.17 21.36 3.17
CA TYR A 169 11.17 20.30 3.02
C TYR A 169 12.28 20.46 4.07
N LYS A 170 12.77 19.34 4.59
CA LYS A 170 14.00 19.31 5.40
C LYS A 170 14.77 18.02 5.13
N GLY A 171 15.93 18.16 4.49
CA GLY A 171 16.90 17.10 4.31
C GLY A 171 17.93 17.01 5.43
N LYS A 172 18.69 15.91 5.44
CA LYS A 172 20.00 15.78 6.09
C LYS A 172 21.04 15.38 5.05
N ALA A 173 22.27 15.88 5.16
CA ALA A 173 23.35 15.42 4.30
C ALA A 173 23.58 13.91 4.46
N ALA A 174 23.69 13.19 3.35
CA ALA A 174 24.09 11.79 3.31
C ALA A 174 25.56 11.62 3.71
N ARG A 175 25.91 10.45 4.22
CA ARG A 175 27.26 10.03 4.63
C ARG A 175 27.87 9.08 3.61
N THR A 176 27.03 8.22 3.02
CA THR A 176 27.38 7.28 1.95
C THR A 176 27.53 7.95 0.60
N MET A 177 26.77 9.02 0.34
CA MET A 177 26.69 9.74 -0.95
C MET A 177 27.13 11.22 -0.79
N PRO A 178 28.43 11.56 -1.03
CA PRO A 178 28.98 12.87 -0.69
C PRO A 178 28.55 14.00 -1.66
N GLY A 179 27.42 14.61 -1.36
CA GLY A 179 26.78 15.67 -2.12
C GLY A 179 25.29 15.79 -1.77
N GLU A 180 24.69 14.63 -1.46
CA GLU A 180 23.23 14.49 -1.46
C GLU A 180 22.57 14.73 -0.10
N GLU A 181 21.26 15.02 -0.16
CA GLU A 181 20.39 15.17 1.00
C GLU A 181 19.28 14.12 1.01
N LEU A 182 19.19 13.34 2.10
CA LEU A 182 18.07 12.44 2.33
C LEU A 182 16.92 13.21 3.02
N PRO A 183 15.66 13.06 2.58
CA PRO A 183 14.51 13.77 3.16
C PRO A 183 14.19 13.28 4.58
N GLU A 184 14.27 14.14 5.60
CA GLU A 184 13.77 13.84 6.95
C GLU A 184 12.31 14.29 7.15
N LEU A 185 11.89 15.33 6.42
CA LEU A 185 10.51 15.83 6.38
C LEU A 185 10.19 16.29 4.96
N LEU A 186 9.02 15.87 4.50
CA LEU A 186 8.30 16.44 3.37
C LEU A 186 6.89 16.79 3.85
N SER A 187 6.34 17.95 3.49
CA SER A 187 4.93 18.23 3.76
C SER A 187 4.32 19.25 2.82
N PHE A 188 3.03 19.08 2.58
CA PHE A 188 2.17 19.97 1.82
C PHE A 188 0.95 20.33 2.68
N SER A 189 0.39 21.52 2.50
CA SER A 189 -0.88 21.91 3.13
C SER A 189 -1.67 22.83 2.23
N LEU A 190 -2.92 22.46 1.95
CA LEU A 190 -3.89 23.27 1.21
C LEU A 190 -4.86 23.90 2.20
N LEU A 191 -4.97 25.22 2.17
CA LEU A 191 -5.88 25.99 2.99
C LEU A 191 -6.82 26.83 2.12
N GLN A 192 -8.08 26.96 2.52
CA GLN A 192 -9.04 27.91 1.97
C GLN A 192 -9.54 28.82 3.10
N ASN A 193 -9.44 30.14 2.94
CA ASN A 193 -9.81 31.13 3.96
C ASN A 193 -9.18 30.85 5.35
N SER A 194 -7.94 30.34 5.36
CA SER A 194 -7.18 29.84 6.54
C SER A 194 -7.73 28.59 7.24
N ASN A 195 -8.80 27.96 6.74
CA ASN A 195 -9.15 26.60 7.13
C ASN A 195 -8.28 25.61 6.34
N GLN A 196 -7.65 24.65 7.02
CA GLN A 196 -6.89 23.59 6.35
C GLN A 196 -7.85 22.56 5.77
N LEU A 197 -7.83 22.38 4.45
CA LEU A 197 -8.61 21.36 3.74
C LEU A 197 -7.80 20.08 3.55
N ILE A 198 -6.51 20.21 3.19
CA ILE A 198 -5.59 19.08 3.03
C ILE A 198 -4.31 19.34 3.82
N SER A 199 -3.76 18.30 4.43
CA SER A 199 -2.34 18.28 4.79
C SER A 199 -1.73 16.92 4.49
N TYR A 200 -0.67 16.92 3.69
CA TYR A 200 0.21 15.78 3.49
C TYR A 200 1.50 15.96 4.29
N LYS A 201 2.04 14.88 4.85
CA LYS A 201 3.31 14.87 5.56
C LYS A 201 3.98 13.50 5.50
N LEU A 202 5.18 13.44 4.90
CA LEU A 202 6.12 12.34 5.09
C LEU A 202 7.23 12.71 6.08
N THR A 203 7.62 11.74 6.91
CA THR A 203 8.83 11.81 7.73
C THR A 203 9.59 10.51 7.63
N ALA A 204 10.89 10.59 7.31
CA ALA A 204 11.78 9.44 7.32
C ALA A 204 12.85 9.57 8.41
N SER A 205 13.50 8.46 8.74
CA SER A 205 14.58 8.38 9.72
C SER A 205 15.50 7.22 9.36
N TYR A 206 16.80 7.41 9.52
CA TYR A 206 17.83 6.61 8.85
C TYR A 206 18.89 6.11 9.84
N ASN A 207 19.55 4.99 9.52
CA ASN A 207 20.62 4.41 10.33
C ASN A 207 21.99 5.08 10.09
N SER A 208 23.07 4.43 10.54
CA SER A 208 24.47 4.89 10.38
C SER A 208 24.95 4.95 8.93
N ASP A 209 24.36 4.10 8.10
CA ASP A 209 24.75 3.70 6.74
C ASP A 209 23.69 4.17 5.72
N ASP A 210 22.91 5.16 6.14
CA ASP A 210 21.89 5.89 5.39
C ASP A 210 20.69 5.07 4.85
N MET A 211 20.52 3.82 5.28
CA MET A 211 19.27 3.07 5.05
C MET A 211 18.11 3.66 5.87
N PRO A 212 16.87 3.72 5.33
CA PRO A 212 15.68 4.01 6.12
C PRO A 212 15.49 3.03 7.28
N THR A 213 14.85 3.47 8.35
CA THR A 213 14.50 2.66 9.55
C THR A 213 13.07 2.90 10.01
N ASN A 214 12.53 4.09 9.74
CA ASN A 214 11.13 4.42 9.88
C ASN A 214 10.77 5.44 8.80
N VAL A 215 9.89 5.08 7.87
CA VAL A 215 9.16 6.01 7.01
C VAL A 215 7.73 6.09 7.52
N LYS A 216 7.14 7.28 7.53
CA LYS A 216 5.71 7.46 7.76
C LYS A 216 5.19 8.55 6.84
N SER A 217 4.10 8.27 6.13
CA SER A 217 3.31 9.19 5.32
C SER A 217 1.92 9.36 5.95
N ASP A 218 1.42 10.59 5.98
CA ASP A 218 0.07 10.95 6.41
C ASP A 218 -0.54 11.93 5.38
N VAL A 219 -1.65 11.56 4.75
CA VAL A 219 -2.51 12.46 3.97
C VAL A 219 -3.80 12.65 4.75
N THR A 220 -4.13 13.88 5.12
CA THR A 220 -5.41 14.25 5.73
C THR A 220 -6.20 15.09 4.75
N ILE A 221 -7.45 14.71 4.47
CA ILE A 221 -8.39 15.43 3.61
C ILE A 221 -9.66 15.66 4.43
N GLU A 222 -9.85 16.87 4.93
CA GLU A 222 -10.91 17.25 5.88
C GLU A 222 -11.05 16.31 7.09
N ASN A 223 -12.06 15.44 7.10
CA ASN A 223 -12.32 14.43 8.14
C ASN A 223 -11.64 13.07 7.86
N TYR A 224 -11.09 12.84 6.67
CA TYR A 224 -10.42 11.60 6.29
C TYR A 224 -8.91 11.67 6.54
N THR A 225 -8.31 10.55 6.90
CA THR A 225 -6.86 10.39 7.03
C THR A 225 -6.42 9.07 6.45
N PHE A 226 -5.61 9.13 5.40
CA PHE A 226 -4.80 8.01 4.92
C PHE A 226 -3.42 8.08 5.59
N SER A 227 -2.95 6.97 6.11
CA SER A 227 -1.60 6.83 6.66
C SER A 227 -0.92 5.62 6.03
N ALA A 228 0.33 5.78 5.61
CA ALA A 228 1.25 4.68 5.30
C ALA A 228 2.47 4.74 6.25
N GLY A 229 3.11 3.62 6.52
CA GLY A 229 4.31 3.62 7.34
C GLY A 229 5.07 2.30 7.32
N ILE A 230 6.37 2.39 7.05
CA ILE A 230 7.31 1.27 7.06
C ILE A 230 8.26 1.45 8.24
N LYS A 231 8.45 0.41 9.05
CA LYS A 231 9.52 0.32 10.05
C LYS A 231 10.42 -0.83 9.65
N TYR A 232 11.72 -0.58 9.61
CA TYR A 232 12.73 -1.51 9.13
C TYR A 232 13.85 -1.66 10.17
N GLY A 233 14.17 -2.92 10.47
CA GLY A 233 15.41 -3.34 11.13
C GLY A 233 15.85 -4.69 10.54
N SER A 234 17.12 -5.06 10.72
CA SER A 234 17.70 -6.26 10.08
C SER A 234 17.13 -7.61 10.54
N LYS A 235 16.08 -7.63 11.39
CA LYS A 235 15.40 -8.83 11.87
C LYS A 235 13.88 -8.76 11.82
N ASP A 236 13.32 -7.58 11.57
CA ASP A 236 11.89 -7.32 11.60
C ASP A 236 11.54 -6.11 10.72
N ILE A 237 10.47 -6.28 9.93
CA ILE A 237 9.86 -5.23 9.14
C ILE A 237 8.38 -5.14 9.48
N SER A 238 7.87 -3.91 9.63
CA SER A 238 6.45 -3.64 9.84
C SER A 238 5.96 -2.67 8.78
N VAL A 239 4.88 -3.01 8.09
CA VAL A 239 4.18 -2.11 7.14
C VAL A 239 2.78 -1.87 7.67
N GLU A 240 2.38 -0.61 7.81
CA GLU A 240 1.07 -0.19 8.31
C GLU A 240 0.42 0.79 7.33
N TYR A 241 -0.68 0.38 6.71
CA TYR A 241 -1.57 1.26 5.94
C TYR A 241 -2.90 1.43 6.68
N SER A 242 -3.49 2.63 6.67
CA SER A 242 -4.87 2.79 7.14
C SER A 242 -5.58 3.99 6.54
N LEU A 243 -6.83 3.80 6.14
CA LEU A 243 -7.80 4.87 5.88
C LEU A 243 -8.74 5.00 7.08
N LYS A 244 -8.92 6.23 7.57
CA LYS A 244 -9.75 6.53 8.73
C LYS A 244 -10.65 7.73 8.46
N GLU A 245 -11.84 7.74 9.03
CA GLU A 245 -12.71 8.93 9.09
C GLU A 245 -12.86 9.35 10.55
N ASN A 246 -12.41 10.57 10.88
CA ASN A 246 -12.26 11.07 12.25
C ASN A 246 -11.42 10.10 13.11
N SER A 247 -12.05 9.30 13.96
CA SER A 247 -11.43 8.26 14.80
C SER A 247 -11.71 6.83 14.34
N ASN A 248 -12.53 6.67 13.30
CA ASN A 248 -13.07 5.37 12.89
C ASN A 248 -12.18 4.78 11.78
N THR A 249 -11.73 3.55 11.97
CA THR A 249 -10.99 2.82 10.93
C THR A 249 -11.94 2.36 9.83
N ILE A 250 -11.71 2.80 8.60
CA ILE A 250 -12.41 2.31 7.40
C ILE A 250 -11.64 1.13 6.82
N ILE A 251 -10.33 1.29 6.60
CA ILE A 251 -9.40 0.22 6.24
C ILE A 251 -8.18 0.31 7.16
N GLU A 252 -7.64 -0.82 7.61
CA GLU A 252 -6.31 -0.88 8.22
C GLU A 252 -5.62 -2.21 7.88
N LEU A 253 -4.54 -2.14 7.10
CA LEU A 253 -3.64 -3.25 6.82
C LEU A 253 -2.38 -3.11 7.71
N LYS A 254 -2.05 -4.15 8.46
CA LYS A 254 -0.80 -4.24 9.22
C LYS A 254 -0.09 -5.56 8.92
N LEU A 255 1.05 -5.46 8.26
CA LEU A 255 1.98 -6.54 8.00
C LEU A 255 3.13 -6.44 9.00
N ASN A 256 3.47 -7.54 9.66
CA ASN A 256 4.61 -7.62 10.58
C ASN A 256 5.39 -8.91 10.31
N ALA A 257 6.54 -8.78 9.66
CA ALA A 257 7.39 -9.90 9.31
C ALA A 257 8.70 -9.91 10.12
N LYS A 258 9.24 -11.11 10.35
CA LYS A 258 10.56 -11.36 10.95
C LYS A 258 11.43 -12.08 9.92
N GLY A 259 12.74 -11.91 9.96
CA GLY A 259 13.62 -12.31 8.86
C GLY A 259 15.11 -12.11 9.14
N ASP A 260 15.90 -12.18 8.07
CA ASP A 260 17.27 -11.64 8.00
C ASP A 260 17.31 -10.53 6.95
N PHE A 261 16.70 -9.39 7.30
CA PHE A 261 16.49 -8.23 6.43
C PHE A 261 17.75 -7.38 6.24
N ASP A 262 18.95 -7.97 6.27
CA ASP A 262 20.16 -7.25 5.85
C ASP A 262 20.03 -6.86 4.35
N PRO A 263 20.43 -5.64 3.93
CA PRO A 263 20.21 -5.20 2.55
C PRO A 263 20.83 -6.11 1.49
N ASP A 264 21.94 -6.79 1.80
CA ASP A 264 22.58 -7.73 0.88
C ASP A 264 21.70 -9.00 0.69
N ASN A 265 21.02 -9.47 1.75
CA ASN A 265 20.12 -10.63 1.68
C ASN A 265 18.80 -10.29 0.96
N ILE A 266 18.25 -9.09 1.19
CA ILE A 266 17.05 -8.60 0.47
C ILE A 266 17.35 -8.52 -1.03
N LEU A 267 18.52 -7.98 -1.40
CA LEU A 267 18.92 -7.86 -2.79
C LEU A 267 19.13 -9.22 -3.47
N MET A 268 19.62 -10.24 -2.75
CA MET A 268 19.73 -11.60 -3.29
C MET A 268 18.36 -12.23 -3.49
N GLY A 269 17.49 -12.25 -2.48
CA GLY A 269 16.14 -12.82 -2.62
C GLY A 269 15.23 -12.08 -3.60
N TYR A 270 15.53 -10.81 -3.93
CA TYR A 270 14.89 -10.08 -5.03
C TYR A 270 15.38 -10.53 -6.41
N TYR A 271 16.66 -10.91 -6.57
CA TYR A 271 17.19 -11.38 -7.85
C TYR A 271 16.92 -12.88 -8.12
N ASP A 272 16.71 -13.67 -7.07
CA ASP A 272 16.37 -15.09 -7.16
C ASP A 272 14.85 -15.37 -7.04
N ASP A 273 14.01 -14.31 -7.05
CA ASP A 273 12.53 -14.31 -6.92
C ASP A 273 11.95 -15.05 -5.69
N ASP A 274 12.79 -15.39 -4.72
CA ASP A 274 12.40 -16.10 -3.49
C ASP A 274 12.43 -15.18 -2.26
N PRO A 275 11.31 -14.52 -1.88
CA PRO A 275 11.24 -13.77 -0.62
C PRO A 275 11.40 -14.68 0.61
N SER A 276 11.30 -16.00 0.42
CA SER A 276 11.55 -16.98 1.46
C SER A 276 13.02 -17.06 1.86
N GLU A 277 13.97 -16.60 1.03
CA GLU A 277 15.39 -16.41 1.38
C GLU A 277 15.57 -15.60 2.67
N PHE A 278 14.91 -14.44 2.76
CA PHE A 278 15.12 -13.47 3.84
C PHE A 278 13.96 -13.33 4.83
N ILE A 279 12.75 -13.87 4.54
CA ILE A 279 11.60 -13.73 5.44
C ILE A 279 11.30 -15.04 6.21
N ASP A 280 11.29 -14.95 7.53
CA ASP A 280 11.18 -16.06 8.48
C ASP A 280 9.76 -16.22 9.08
N ASN A 281 9.01 -15.14 9.30
CA ASN A 281 7.60 -15.19 9.78
C ASN A 281 6.79 -13.98 9.27
N ALA A 282 5.46 -14.07 9.12
CA ALA A 282 4.60 -12.93 8.74
C ALA A 282 3.25 -12.93 9.48
N ASN A 283 2.83 -11.77 9.97
CA ASN A 283 1.53 -11.57 10.60
C ASN A 283 0.78 -10.51 9.81
N VAL A 284 -0.47 -10.78 9.43
CA VAL A 284 -1.36 -9.83 8.75
C VAL A 284 -2.57 -9.53 9.62
N SER A 285 -2.92 -8.25 9.73
CA SER A 285 -4.21 -7.79 10.23
C SER A 285 -4.81 -6.88 9.17
N LEU A 286 -5.87 -7.33 8.50
CA LEU A 286 -6.65 -6.52 7.56
C LEU A 286 -8.01 -6.22 8.18
N GLN A 287 -8.22 -4.98 8.62
CA GLN A 287 -9.53 -4.46 9.02
C GLN A 287 -10.22 -3.79 7.83
N ILE A 288 -11.51 -4.08 7.65
CA ILE A 288 -12.43 -3.32 6.82
C ILE A 288 -13.66 -3.02 7.68
N ALA A 289 -13.95 -1.74 7.94
CA ALA A 289 -15.05 -1.29 8.78
C ALA A 289 -15.20 -2.13 10.07
N ASP A 290 -16.27 -2.92 10.18
CA ASP A 290 -16.62 -3.74 11.34
C ASP A 290 -15.98 -5.14 11.37
N ILE A 291 -15.31 -5.58 10.29
CA ILE A 291 -14.66 -6.90 10.21
C ILE A 291 -13.13 -6.78 10.22
N LYS A 292 -12.47 -7.82 10.72
CA LYS A 292 -11.01 -7.92 10.75
C LYS A 292 -10.55 -9.35 10.48
N ILE A 293 -9.77 -9.53 9.43
CA ILE A 293 -9.02 -10.76 9.16
C ILE A 293 -7.72 -10.67 9.96
N LEU A 294 -7.45 -11.70 10.76
CA LEU A 294 -6.17 -11.89 11.45
C LEU A 294 -5.51 -13.15 10.89
N GLY A 295 -4.41 -12.97 10.18
CA GLY A 295 -3.61 -14.03 9.58
C GLY A 295 -2.25 -14.17 10.25
N GLN A 296 -1.86 -15.41 10.50
CA GLN A 296 -0.50 -15.78 10.83
C GLN A 296 0.01 -16.74 9.79
N ALA A 297 0.98 -16.25 9.06
CA ALA A 297 1.81 -17.00 8.18
C ALA A 297 3.27 -16.87 8.66
N ASN A 298 4.12 -17.33 7.79
CA ASN A 298 5.56 -17.44 7.76
C ASN A 298 5.78 -17.95 6.31
N VAL A 299 6.84 -17.81 5.50
CA VAL A 299 8.12 -17.09 5.44
C VAL A 299 9.20 -17.89 4.58
N LYS A 300 9.89 -18.98 5.05
CA LYS A 300 10.63 -20.13 4.33
C LYS A 300 9.96 -21.57 4.16
N ARG A 301 10.06 -22.63 5.01
CA ARG A 301 9.29 -23.96 4.97
C ARG A 301 8.02 -24.22 4.11
N ILE A 302 6.97 -23.39 3.98
CA ILE A 302 5.94 -23.66 2.95
C ILE A 302 6.55 -23.50 1.52
N ALA A 303 7.56 -22.65 1.30
CA ALA A 303 8.47 -22.71 0.14
C ALA A 303 9.36 -23.96 0.15
N ASP A 304 10.06 -24.32 1.26
CA ASP A 304 10.80 -25.61 1.34
C ASP A 304 9.91 -26.84 1.03
N ALA A 305 8.59 -26.67 1.14
CA ALA A 305 7.57 -27.63 0.78
C ALA A 305 7.08 -27.48 -0.66
N HIS A 306 6.87 -26.27 -1.16
CA HIS A 306 6.59 -25.98 -2.56
C HIS A 306 7.67 -26.57 -3.46
N ASP A 307 8.93 -26.16 -3.27
CA ASP A 307 10.11 -26.61 -4.04
C ASP A 307 10.32 -28.12 -4.00
N ARG A 308 9.82 -28.78 -2.94
CA ARG A 308 9.91 -30.22 -2.73
C ARG A 308 8.72 -30.98 -3.33
N ILE A 309 7.56 -30.33 -3.45
CA ILE A 309 6.33 -30.90 -4.02
C ILE A 309 6.33 -30.71 -5.54
N TYR A 310 6.61 -29.49 -6.02
CA TYR A 310 6.57 -29.07 -7.42
C TYR A 310 7.91 -29.23 -8.16
N LYS A 311 8.94 -29.75 -7.48
CA LYS A 311 10.29 -29.98 -8.03
C LYS A 311 10.35 -30.63 -9.43
N ASP A 312 9.43 -31.55 -9.68
CA ASP A 312 9.38 -32.42 -10.85
C ASP A 312 8.13 -32.10 -11.72
N GLU A 313 7.54 -30.90 -11.58
CA GLU A 313 6.31 -30.44 -12.27
C GLU A 313 6.45 -30.44 -13.81
N GLU A 314 7.60 -30.02 -14.35
CA GLU A 314 7.88 -30.10 -15.80
C GLU A 314 7.96 -31.54 -16.34
N LEU A 315 7.99 -32.58 -15.49
CA LEU A 315 8.23 -33.96 -15.91
C LEU A 315 6.92 -34.68 -16.32
N PRO A 316 6.88 -35.34 -17.49
CA PRO A 316 5.70 -36.09 -17.93
C PRO A 316 5.27 -37.18 -16.94
N GLY A 317 4.11 -36.97 -16.31
CA GLY A 317 3.56 -37.86 -15.28
C GLY A 317 3.66 -37.34 -13.85
N PHE A 318 3.86 -36.03 -13.66
CA PHE A 318 3.47 -35.31 -12.44
C PHE A 318 1.99 -35.55 -12.09
N ASP A 319 1.61 -35.34 -10.83
CA ASP A 319 0.27 -35.61 -10.29
C ASP A 319 -0.21 -34.37 -9.51
N ASP A 320 -0.85 -33.45 -10.25
CA ASP A 320 -1.26 -32.13 -9.77
C ASP A 320 -2.22 -32.22 -8.58
N LEU A 321 -3.13 -33.19 -8.59
CA LEU A 321 -4.03 -33.47 -7.49
C LEU A 321 -3.26 -33.94 -6.24
N ALA A 322 -2.26 -34.82 -6.38
CA ALA A 322 -1.42 -35.22 -5.26
C ALA A 322 -0.49 -34.09 -4.78
N ALA A 323 -0.06 -33.19 -5.66
CA ALA A 323 0.70 -31.99 -5.31
C ALA A 323 -0.16 -30.99 -4.52
N ALA A 324 -1.29 -30.55 -5.08
CA ALA A 324 -2.24 -29.65 -4.43
C ALA A 324 -2.78 -30.21 -3.11
N THR A 325 -3.05 -31.53 -3.01
CA THR A 325 -3.47 -32.18 -1.76
C THR A 325 -2.39 -32.10 -0.67
N GLN A 326 -1.10 -32.26 -1.04
CA GLN A 326 0.00 -32.06 -0.10
C GLN A 326 0.16 -30.58 0.27
N MET A 327 0.01 -29.68 -0.69
CA MET A 327 0.19 -28.24 -0.49
C MET A 327 -0.92 -27.64 0.39
N ALA A 328 -2.19 -28.01 0.18
CA ALA A 328 -3.31 -27.64 1.06
C ALA A 328 -3.07 -28.10 2.51
N LYS A 329 -2.50 -29.29 2.71
CA LYS A 329 -2.11 -29.75 4.06
C LYS A 329 -0.96 -28.90 4.63
N VAL A 330 0.03 -28.55 3.82
CA VAL A 330 1.18 -27.73 4.21
C VAL A 330 0.74 -26.32 4.64
N TYR A 331 -0.19 -25.70 3.91
CA TYR A 331 -0.79 -24.42 4.31
C TYR A 331 -1.53 -24.55 5.66
N ASN A 332 -2.45 -25.51 5.83
CA ASN A 332 -3.16 -25.70 7.10
C ASN A 332 -2.24 -26.05 8.30
N ASP A 333 -1.06 -26.66 8.07
CA ASP A 333 -0.08 -26.98 9.11
C ASP A 333 0.76 -25.75 9.57
N ASN A 334 0.89 -24.70 8.73
CA ASN A 334 1.89 -23.64 8.94
C ASN A 334 1.34 -22.20 8.79
N ALA A 335 0.17 -22.03 8.19
CA ALA A 335 -0.58 -20.77 8.08
C ALA A 335 -1.97 -20.90 8.75
N LYS A 336 -2.49 -19.81 9.31
CA LYS A 336 -3.84 -19.73 9.87
C LYS A 336 -4.42 -18.34 9.68
N LEU A 337 -5.65 -18.26 9.16
CA LEU A 337 -6.43 -17.03 9.14
C LEU A 337 -7.74 -17.22 9.94
N ILE A 338 -8.19 -16.14 10.59
CA ILE A 338 -9.48 -16.06 11.28
C ILE A 338 -10.16 -14.73 10.95
N VAL A 339 -11.49 -14.70 11.00
CA VAL A 339 -12.26 -13.45 10.86
C VAL A 339 -12.96 -13.13 12.17
N VAL A 340 -12.74 -11.91 12.66
CA VAL A 340 -13.26 -11.39 13.93
C VAL A 340 -14.01 -10.09 13.71
N TYR A 341 -14.95 -9.76 14.60
CA TYR A 341 -15.52 -8.41 14.68
C TYR A 341 -14.45 -7.44 15.18
N ALA A 342 -14.29 -6.29 14.52
CA ALA A 342 -13.18 -5.38 14.73
C ALA A 342 -13.24 -4.62 16.07
N ASP A 343 -14.46 -4.43 16.62
CA ASP A 343 -14.73 -3.71 17.88
C ASP A 343 -14.38 -4.54 19.13
N SER A 344 -14.60 -5.86 19.05
CA SER A 344 -14.70 -6.76 20.18
C SER A 344 -13.73 -7.94 20.09
N ASN A 345 -13.11 -8.14 18.91
CA ASN A 345 -12.20 -9.25 18.60
C ASN A 345 -12.82 -10.64 18.83
N ILE A 346 -14.16 -10.75 18.75
CA ILE A 346 -14.89 -12.02 18.80
C ILE A 346 -14.85 -12.66 17.41
N LYS A 347 -14.47 -13.93 17.33
CA LYS A 347 -14.35 -14.68 16.07
C LYS A 347 -15.72 -15.13 15.55
N PHE A 348 -15.94 -15.03 14.25
CA PHE A 348 -17.14 -15.59 13.61
C PHE A 348 -16.83 -16.56 12.47
N ALA A 349 -15.60 -16.55 11.92
CA ALA A 349 -15.11 -17.56 10.99
C ALA A 349 -13.64 -17.95 11.27
N GLU A 350 -13.27 -19.17 10.89
CA GLU A 350 -11.89 -19.62 10.67
C GLU A 350 -11.72 -19.99 9.19
N THR A 351 -10.49 -20.07 8.68
CA THR A 351 -10.24 -20.57 7.32
C THR A 351 -9.73 -22.00 7.31
N GLU A 352 -10.01 -22.71 6.22
CA GLU A 352 -9.37 -23.99 5.87
C GLU A 352 -8.89 -23.89 4.41
N PHE A 353 -7.64 -24.28 4.16
CA PHE A 353 -7.13 -24.45 2.79
C PHE A 353 -7.60 -25.82 2.26
N TYR A 354 -8.11 -25.88 1.03
CA TYR A 354 -8.63 -27.10 0.42
C TYR A 354 -8.23 -27.20 -1.04
N VAL A 355 -8.46 -28.36 -1.67
CA VAL A 355 -8.19 -28.53 -3.11
C VAL A 355 -9.48 -28.25 -3.89
N ALA A 356 -9.40 -27.32 -4.83
CA ALA A 356 -10.41 -27.02 -5.82
C ALA A 356 -10.02 -27.62 -7.19
N GLU A 357 -10.98 -27.76 -8.10
CA GLU A 357 -10.81 -28.25 -9.47
C GLU A 357 -11.34 -27.17 -10.43
N ASP A 358 -10.53 -26.68 -11.39
CA ASP A 358 -11.07 -25.84 -12.46
C ASP A 358 -11.85 -26.72 -13.44
N THR A 359 -13.18 -26.59 -13.39
CA THR A 359 -14.13 -27.28 -14.27
C THR A 359 -13.93 -27.08 -15.79
N TRP A 360 -13.11 -26.11 -16.21
CA TRP A 360 -12.77 -25.87 -17.62
C TRP A 360 -11.52 -26.63 -18.09
N TRP A 361 -10.53 -26.83 -17.22
CA TRP A 361 -9.22 -27.40 -17.59
C TRP A 361 -8.93 -28.75 -16.90
N GLY A 362 -9.58 -29.05 -15.78
CA GLY A 362 -9.30 -30.23 -14.93
C GLY A 362 -8.10 -30.03 -13.99
N GLU A 363 -7.57 -28.82 -13.92
CA GLU A 363 -6.43 -28.43 -13.09
C GLU A 363 -6.84 -28.35 -11.62
N HIS A 364 -5.93 -28.75 -10.72
CA HIS A 364 -6.18 -28.84 -9.28
C HIS A 364 -5.30 -27.84 -8.54
N TYR A 365 -5.92 -26.91 -7.82
CA TYR A 365 -5.23 -25.84 -7.10
C TYR A 365 -5.66 -25.78 -5.64
N VAL A 366 -4.91 -25.03 -4.82
CA VAL A 366 -5.30 -24.79 -3.42
C VAL A 366 -6.13 -23.52 -3.34
N ASP A 367 -7.29 -23.63 -2.71
CA ASP A 367 -8.25 -22.56 -2.48
C ASP A 367 -8.52 -22.39 -0.95
N LEU A 368 -9.13 -21.27 -0.56
CA LEU A 368 -9.37 -20.85 0.82
C LEU A 368 -10.88 -20.68 1.06
N GLN A 369 -11.43 -21.40 2.03
CA GLN A 369 -12.83 -21.28 2.43
C GLN A 369 -12.99 -20.83 3.89
N LEU A 370 -14.03 -20.05 4.14
CA LEU A 370 -14.51 -19.67 5.47
C LEU A 370 -15.34 -20.81 6.08
N ILE A 371 -15.03 -21.17 7.33
CA ILE A 371 -15.82 -22.08 8.17
C ILE A 371 -16.44 -21.25 9.32
N PHE A 372 -17.77 -21.23 9.38
CA PHE A 372 -18.53 -20.52 10.41
C PHE A 372 -18.83 -21.43 11.62
N ALA A 373 -19.33 -20.83 12.71
CA ALA A 373 -19.60 -21.52 13.99
C ALA A 373 -20.66 -22.65 13.95
N ASP A 374 -21.36 -22.83 12.82
CA ASP A 374 -22.37 -23.86 12.56
C ASP A 374 -21.89 -24.95 11.59
N ASP A 375 -20.57 -25.04 11.37
CA ASP A 375 -19.90 -25.87 10.34
C ASP A 375 -20.32 -25.54 8.88
N SER A 376 -21.10 -24.48 8.65
CA SER A 376 -21.37 -24.01 7.29
C SER A 376 -20.11 -23.42 6.66
N ARG A 377 -19.96 -23.65 5.36
CA ARG A 377 -18.83 -23.19 4.55
C ARG A 377 -19.25 -22.06 3.63
N GLY A 378 -18.37 -21.08 3.47
CA GLY A 378 -18.46 -20.05 2.44
C GLY A 378 -17.14 -20.01 1.67
N ASP A 379 -17.24 -19.88 0.35
CA ASP A 379 -16.13 -19.44 -0.49
C ASP A 379 -15.61 -18.08 0.04
N PHE A 380 -14.29 -17.91 0.13
CA PHE A 380 -13.69 -16.64 0.56
C PHE A 380 -13.81 -15.56 -0.54
N GLU A 381 -13.60 -15.92 -1.81
CA GLU A 381 -13.68 -14.99 -2.95
C GLU A 381 -15.07 -14.36 -3.06
N ALA A 382 -16.12 -15.14 -2.81
CA ALA A 382 -17.51 -14.70 -2.82
C ALA A 382 -17.83 -13.55 -1.84
N TYR A 383 -16.96 -13.30 -0.85
CA TYR A 383 -17.07 -12.14 0.05
C TYR A 383 -15.98 -11.08 -0.17
N PHE A 384 -14.86 -11.43 -0.83
CA PHE A 384 -13.66 -10.59 -0.86
C PHE A 384 -13.13 -10.19 -2.23
N ASN A 385 -13.50 -10.82 -3.35
CA ASN A 385 -12.99 -10.38 -4.66
C ASN A 385 -13.74 -9.14 -5.16
N SER A 386 -14.95 -9.31 -5.70
CA SER A 386 -15.63 -8.25 -6.48
C SER A 386 -16.00 -6.97 -5.72
N ALA A 387 -15.80 -6.93 -4.40
CA ALA A 387 -16.04 -5.75 -3.57
C ALA A 387 -14.75 -5.11 -3.04
N PHE A 388 -13.57 -5.73 -3.22
CA PHE A 388 -12.28 -5.16 -2.83
C PHE A 388 -11.32 -5.01 -4.01
N GLU A 389 -11.48 -5.80 -5.08
CA GLU A 389 -10.94 -5.56 -6.43
C GLU A 389 -11.26 -4.11 -6.85
N GLU A 390 -12.54 -3.78 -7.05
CA GLU A 390 -13.00 -2.44 -7.46
C GLU A 390 -12.60 -1.31 -6.49
N ILE A 391 -12.34 -1.59 -5.21
CA ILE A 391 -12.04 -0.55 -4.20
C ILE A 391 -10.54 -0.37 -3.96
N ILE A 392 -9.73 -1.42 -4.10
CA ILE A 392 -8.27 -1.30 -4.12
C ILE A 392 -7.86 -0.61 -5.41
N GLU A 393 -8.45 -0.99 -6.55
CA GLU A 393 -8.31 -0.28 -7.83
C GLU A 393 -8.70 1.20 -7.68
N GLU A 394 -9.89 1.53 -7.15
CA GLU A 394 -10.31 2.94 -6.96
C GLU A 394 -9.42 3.71 -5.97
N ILE A 395 -8.87 3.06 -4.93
CA ILE A 395 -7.93 3.72 -3.99
C ILE A 395 -6.58 3.98 -4.66
N LEU A 396 -6.05 3.03 -5.44
CA LEU A 396 -4.82 3.23 -6.21
C LEU A 396 -5.01 4.33 -7.25
N ARG A 397 -6.12 4.29 -7.99
CA ARG A 397 -6.51 5.30 -8.99
C ARG A 397 -6.70 6.71 -8.40
N ILE A 398 -7.23 6.83 -7.18
CA ILE A 398 -7.32 8.12 -6.47
C ILE A 398 -5.94 8.61 -6.00
N LEU A 399 -4.98 7.72 -5.75
CA LEU A 399 -3.61 8.11 -5.41
C LEU A 399 -2.81 8.50 -6.68
N GLU A 400 -2.98 7.76 -7.78
CA GLU A 400 -2.51 8.05 -9.13
C GLU A 400 -2.99 9.45 -9.59
N GLU A 401 -4.31 9.73 -9.50
CA GLU A 401 -4.90 11.06 -9.76
C GLU A 401 -4.35 12.18 -8.86
N LEU A 402 -3.71 11.85 -7.73
CA LEU A 402 -3.04 12.79 -6.83
C LEU A 402 -1.52 12.90 -7.07
N GLY A 403 -0.98 12.29 -8.13
CA GLY A 403 0.45 12.27 -8.43
C GLY A 403 1.26 11.32 -7.53
N ILE A 404 0.61 10.30 -6.98
CA ILE A 404 1.22 9.17 -6.27
C ILE A 404 0.96 7.94 -7.14
N ASP A 405 1.63 7.88 -8.28
CA ASP A 405 1.53 6.76 -9.22
C ASP A 405 2.15 5.48 -8.62
N PHE A 406 1.72 4.32 -9.12
CA PHE A 406 2.18 3.00 -8.70
C PHE A 406 2.51 2.15 -9.95
N ASP A 407 2.92 2.78 -11.04
CA ASP A 407 2.60 2.28 -12.38
C ASP A 407 3.46 1.07 -12.81
N ASP A 408 4.60 0.84 -12.14
CA ASP A 408 5.41 -0.38 -12.23
C ASP A 408 4.62 -1.67 -11.87
N TRP A 409 3.43 -1.57 -11.26
CA TRP A 409 2.52 -2.70 -11.03
C TRP A 409 1.60 -3.05 -12.23
N ASP A 410 1.38 -2.13 -13.17
CA ASP A 410 0.49 -2.33 -14.33
C ASP A 410 1.23 -2.58 -15.67
N ASP A 411 2.53 -2.27 -15.73
CA ASP A 411 3.39 -2.43 -16.92
C ASP A 411 3.58 -3.91 -17.38
N TRP A 412 3.02 -4.87 -16.63
CA TRP A 412 2.85 -6.28 -17.05
C TRP A 412 1.66 -6.50 -18.02
N ASN A 413 0.97 -5.45 -18.48
CA ASN A 413 -0.13 -5.56 -19.45
C ASN A 413 0.20 -5.06 -20.88
N ASP A 414 1.28 -4.30 -21.11
CA ASP A 414 1.68 -3.89 -22.46
C ASP A 414 2.51 -4.98 -23.16
N ASP A 415 1.77 -6.01 -23.62
CA ASP A 415 2.26 -7.06 -24.51
C ASP A 415 2.79 -6.44 -25.84
N ASP A 416 4.09 -6.13 -25.90
CA ASP A 416 4.85 -5.58 -27.05
C ASP A 416 5.03 -6.62 -28.20
N TRP A 417 3.93 -7.30 -28.56
CA TRP A 417 3.90 -8.52 -29.39
C TRP A 417 3.36 -8.32 -30.81
N ASP A 418 2.78 -7.17 -31.13
CA ASP A 418 2.08 -6.94 -32.42
C ASP A 418 3.02 -6.60 -33.61
N ASP A 419 4.33 -6.43 -33.39
CA ASP A 419 5.31 -6.00 -34.43
C ASP A 419 6.20 -7.16 -34.97
N TRP A 420 5.61 -8.35 -35.21
CA TRP A 420 6.26 -9.49 -35.89
C TRP A 420 5.54 -9.87 -37.21
N ASP A 421 5.71 -9.00 -38.22
CA ASP A 421 5.11 -9.08 -39.58
C ASP A 421 5.66 -10.26 -40.44
N TRP A 422 4.78 -11.14 -40.97
CA TRP A 422 5.10 -12.14 -42.03
C TRP A 422 3.91 -12.64 -42.89
#